data_AF-M8B9W2-F1
#
_entry.id   AF-M8B9W2-F1
#
_cell.length_a   1.000
_cell.length_b   1.000
_cell.length_c   1.000
_cell.angle_alpha   90.00
_cell.angle_beta   90.00
_cell.angle_gamma   90.00
#
_symmetry.space_group_name_H-M   'P 1'
#
loop_
_entity.id
_entity.type
_entity.pdbx_description
1 polymer ?
#
loop_
_entity_poly.entity_id
_entity_poly.type
_entity_poly.pdbx_seq_one_letter_code
_entity_poly.pdbx_strand_id
1 'polypeptide(L)'
;MPRASDAGEMDLGDIVLSWSIQDIINDDLYKGQAEAIPCSFLSLDHYLKSYRAPLIEETRSDLCARLELIVEGPSSKILSMEATQKPEVYYMDVDFGDCGAVYSAQAHTLRHGDVFILSSVKPEAAEDFSRYGVTYYLAMVTDVCMDDDDECQKHFKIKVGKDIGLEEDLQKLRYTIFLSNIITNMWIWKTLSFDKHMNDNFTVIESHLAPTNSGGDVCGICAKHGGEHLACFTEQLLPMNLNKSQMDVIGSVISVVRCRHLNLMKLIQGPPDCGSQYDRLLEDDGNSDAVSNLDFLKKQFNVTAIYTY
;
A
#
# COMPACT_ATOMS: atom_id res chain seq x y z
N MET A 1 3.21 -28.33 8.18
CA MET A 1 3.58 -27.77 6.87
C MET A 1 2.96 -28.62 5.77
N PRO A 2 1.95 -28.13 5.05
CA PRO A 2 1.41 -28.82 3.88
C PRO A 2 2.42 -28.74 2.72
N ARG A 3 2.56 -29.85 1.99
CA ARG A 3 3.41 -29.98 0.80
C ARG A 3 2.72 -29.33 -0.41
N ALA A 4 3.53 -28.65 -1.21
CA ALA A 4 3.15 -28.00 -2.46
C ALA A 4 2.68 -29.00 -3.52
N SER A 5 1.40 -28.92 -3.87
CA SER A 5 0.91 -29.22 -5.21
C SER A 5 -0.45 -28.54 -5.37
N ASP A 6 -0.50 -27.58 -6.30
CA ASP A 6 -1.67 -26.84 -6.79
C ASP A 6 -2.15 -25.59 -6.02
N ALA A 7 -1.22 -24.79 -5.47
CA ALA A 7 -1.54 -23.49 -4.90
C ALA A 7 -1.43 -22.39 -5.96
N GLY A 8 -2.56 -21.77 -6.32
CA GLY A 8 -2.54 -20.41 -6.87
C GLY A 8 -1.70 -19.51 -5.96
N GLU A 9 -0.95 -18.59 -6.55
CA GLU A 9 -0.04 -17.72 -5.80
C GLU A 9 -0.80 -17.02 -4.66
N MET A 10 -0.41 -17.31 -3.41
CA MET A 10 -1.11 -16.88 -2.22
C MET A 10 -1.02 -15.35 -2.09
N ASP A 11 -2.13 -14.66 -1.89
CA ASP A 11 -2.12 -13.20 -1.75
C ASP A 11 -1.60 -12.78 -0.36
N LEU A 12 -1.27 -11.49 -0.17
CA LEU A 12 -0.78 -11.03 1.14
C LEU A 12 -1.83 -11.21 2.24
N GLY A 13 -3.12 -11.02 1.91
CA GLY A 13 -4.21 -11.22 2.85
C GLY A 13 -4.24 -12.67 3.34
N ASP A 14 -4.11 -13.63 2.44
CA ASP A 14 -4.04 -15.06 2.72
C ASP A 14 -2.85 -15.41 3.62
N ILE A 15 -1.68 -14.82 3.36
CA ILE A 15 -0.49 -14.95 4.22
C ILE A 15 -0.81 -14.46 5.63
N VAL A 16 -1.31 -13.23 5.76
CA VAL A 16 -1.62 -12.61 7.06
C VAL A 16 -2.66 -13.43 7.82
N LEU A 17 -3.71 -13.85 7.12
CA LEU A 17 -4.81 -14.63 7.68
C LEU A 17 -4.37 -16.04 8.11
N SER A 18 -3.34 -16.61 7.49
CA SER A 18 -2.81 -17.92 7.87
C SER A 18 -2.07 -17.95 9.22
N TRP A 19 -1.67 -16.77 9.73
CA TRP A 19 -0.90 -16.65 10.97
C TRP A 19 -1.70 -17.01 12.21
N SER A 20 -1.00 -17.58 13.19
CA SER A 20 -1.43 -17.59 14.59
C SER A 20 -0.91 -16.35 15.32
N ILE A 21 -1.42 -16.08 16.53
CA ILE A 21 -0.86 -15.01 17.37
C ILE A 21 0.62 -15.28 17.68
N GLN A 22 0.99 -16.55 17.86
CA GLN A 22 2.37 -16.96 18.09
C GLN A 22 3.28 -16.67 16.89
N ASP A 23 2.74 -16.78 15.66
CA ASP A 23 3.48 -16.38 14.46
C ASP A 23 3.65 -14.85 14.42
N ILE A 24 2.59 -14.08 14.73
CA ILE A 24 2.66 -12.61 14.71
C ILE A 24 3.68 -12.09 15.73
N ILE A 25 3.75 -12.64 16.94
CA ILE A 25 4.69 -12.17 17.98
C ILE A 25 6.12 -12.74 17.82
N ASN A 26 6.36 -13.61 16.84
CA ASN A 26 7.65 -14.23 16.63
C ASN A 26 8.52 -13.39 15.68
N ASP A 27 9.47 -12.63 16.25
CA ASP A 27 10.43 -11.84 15.49
C ASP A 27 11.36 -12.65 14.59
N ASP A 28 11.51 -13.95 14.86
CA ASP A 28 12.33 -14.84 14.06
C ASP A 28 11.54 -15.55 12.94
N LEU A 29 10.23 -15.28 12.78
CA LEU A 29 9.35 -16.00 11.83
C LEU A 29 9.87 -15.96 10.39
N TYR A 30 10.32 -14.79 9.94
CA TYR A 30 10.85 -14.57 8.59
C TYR A 30 12.37 -14.37 8.56
N LYS A 31 13.07 -14.74 9.64
CA LYS A 31 14.51 -14.62 9.72
C LYS A 31 15.20 -15.49 8.67
N GLY A 32 16.12 -14.87 7.92
CA GLY A 32 16.80 -15.50 6.79
C GLY A 32 15.98 -15.53 5.49
N GLN A 33 14.70 -15.10 5.51
CA GLN A 33 13.93 -14.81 4.30
C GLN A 33 13.91 -13.30 4.02
N ALA A 34 13.80 -12.48 5.07
CA ALA A 34 13.96 -11.03 5.01
C ALA A 34 15.45 -10.63 5.10
N GLU A 35 16.23 -11.02 4.10
CA GLU A 35 17.63 -10.57 3.99
C GLU A 35 17.72 -9.09 3.57
N ALA A 36 18.89 -8.49 3.79
CA ALA A 36 19.15 -7.11 3.38
C ALA A 36 18.90 -6.95 1.88
N ILE A 37 18.11 -5.95 1.52
CA ILE A 37 17.79 -5.65 0.11
C ILE A 37 19.10 -5.34 -0.62
N PRO A 38 19.42 -6.06 -1.72
CA PRO A 38 20.65 -5.84 -2.47
C PRO A 38 20.75 -4.41 -3.02
N CYS A 39 21.97 -3.88 -3.11
CA CYS A 39 22.21 -2.58 -3.76
C CYS A 39 22.15 -2.65 -5.30
N SER A 40 22.05 -3.86 -5.87
CA SER A 40 21.98 -4.10 -7.32
C SER A 40 21.20 -5.38 -7.60
N PHE A 41 20.51 -5.44 -8.73
CA PHE A 41 19.60 -6.55 -9.04
C PHE A 41 19.96 -7.22 -10.36
N LEU A 42 19.85 -8.55 -10.40
CA LEU A 42 20.17 -9.34 -11.60
C LEU A 42 19.10 -9.23 -12.69
N SER A 43 17.87 -8.88 -12.31
CA SER A 43 16.73 -8.69 -13.20
C SER A 43 15.58 -7.98 -12.47
N LEU A 44 14.56 -7.55 -13.20
CA LEU A 44 13.30 -7.06 -12.62
C LEU A 44 12.64 -8.09 -11.70
N ASP A 45 12.65 -9.37 -12.08
CA ASP A 45 12.10 -10.42 -11.24
C ASP A 45 12.86 -10.57 -9.92
N HIS A 46 14.19 -10.48 -9.98
CA HIS A 46 15.03 -10.47 -8.77
C HIS A 46 14.74 -9.25 -7.89
N TYR A 47 14.55 -8.07 -8.48
CA TYR A 47 14.11 -6.86 -7.78
C TYR A 47 12.75 -7.04 -7.10
N LEU A 48 11.71 -7.42 -7.84
CA LEU A 48 10.36 -7.55 -7.28
C LEU A 48 10.31 -8.61 -6.17
N LYS A 49 11.00 -9.74 -6.36
CA LYS A 49 11.05 -10.81 -5.35
C LYS A 49 11.80 -10.41 -4.09
N SER A 50 12.84 -9.56 -4.17
CA SER A 50 13.59 -9.15 -2.97
C SER A 50 12.78 -8.32 -1.98
N TYR A 51 11.68 -7.69 -2.40
CA TYR A 51 10.80 -6.92 -1.51
C TYR A 51 9.66 -7.74 -0.90
N ARG A 52 9.43 -8.98 -1.35
CA ARG A 52 8.30 -9.79 -0.85
C ARG A 52 8.47 -10.12 0.64
N ALA A 53 9.61 -10.67 1.04
CA ALA A 53 9.85 -11.02 2.44
C ALA A 53 9.92 -9.78 3.37
N PRO A 54 10.61 -8.67 3.01
CA PRO A 54 10.54 -7.44 3.78
C PRO A 54 9.12 -6.91 3.97
N LEU A 55 8.27 -6.92 2.94
CA LEU A 55 6.88 -6.45 3.06
C LEU A 55 6.04 -7.33 4.00
N ILE A 56 6.23 -8.65 3.93
CA ILE A 56 5.56 -9.58 4.84
C ILE A 56 6.00 -9.31 6.28
N GLU A 57 7.30 -9.14 6.51
CA GLU A 57 7.87 -8.88 7.83
C GLU A 57 7.46 -7.50 8.38
N GLU A 58 7.43 -6.46 7.54
CA GLU A 58 6.89 -5.15 7.90
C GLU A 58 5.43 -5.25 8.34
N THR A 59 4.61 -5.99 7.59
CA THR A 59 3.20 -6.22 7.92
C THR A 59 3.06 -7.00 9.23
N ARG A 60 3.87 -8.06 9.44
CA ARG A 60 3.89 -8.82 10.70
C ARG A 60 4.26 -7.93 11.88
N SER A 61 5.32 -7.15 11.75
CA SER A 61 5.83 -6.26 12.79
C SER A 61 4.80 -5.17 13.16
N ASP A 62 4.09 -4.60 12.18
CA ASP A 62 3.00 -3.66 12.43
C ASP A 62 1.88 -4.32 13.25
N LEU A 63 1.41 -5.50 12.84
CA LEU A 63 0.39 -6.22 13.60
C LEU A 63 0.87 -6.61 15.00
N CYS A 64 2.14 -7.00 15.17
CA CYS A 64 2.74 -7.31 16.45
C CYS A 64 2.70 -6.11 17.41
N ALA A 65 3.12 -4.93 16.95
CA ALA A 65 3.05 -3.70 17.74
C ALA A 65 1.60 -3.35 18.16
N ARG A 66 0.61 -3.68 17.32
CA ARG A 66 -0.81 -3.48 17.63
C ARG A 66 -1.34 -4.50 18.63
N LEU A 67 -0.84 -5.73 18.62
CA LEU A 67 -1.16 -6.77 19.61
C LEU A 67 -0.65 -6.40 21.01
N GLU A 68 0.50 -5.75 21.12
CA GLU A 68 1.03 -5.28 22.42
C GLU A 68 0.08 -4.26 23.08
N LEU A 69 -0.69 -3.53 22.29
CA LEU A 69 -1.66 -2.52 22.73
C LEU A 69 -3.11 -2.98 22.61
N ILE A 70 -3.35 -4.30 22.55
CA ILE A 70 -4.66 -4.87 22.21
C ILE A 70 -5.79 -4.44 23.16
N VAL A 71 -5.49 -4.19 24.44
CA VAL A 71 -6.46 -3.77 25.46
C VAL A 71 -7.05 -2.39 25.16
N GLU A 72 -6.21 -1.51 24.63
CA GLU A 72 -6.55 -0.13 24.28
C GLU A 72 -7.11 -0.05 22.84
N GLY A 73 -7.01 -1.14 22.09
CA GLY A 73 -7.47 -1.24 20.71
C GLY A 73 -8.98 -1.11 20.57
N PRO A 74 -9.47 -0.56 19.43
CA PRO A 74 -10.90 -0.54 19.13
C PRO A 74 -11.48 -1.96 19.11
N SER A 75 -12.53 -2.18 19.91
CA SER A 75 -13.21 -3.47 20.01
C SER A 75 -14.72 -3.30 19.92
N SER A 76 -15.39 -4.13 19.13
CA SER A 76 -16.86 -4.12 19.00
C SER A 76 -17.44 -5.49 19.29
N LYS A 77 -18.71 -5.55 19.71
CA LYS A 77 -19.43 -6.82 19.85
C LYS A 77 -19.94 -7.26 18.49
N ILE A 78 -19.84 -8.55 18.22
CA ILE A 78 -20.42 -9.19 17.03
C ILE A 78 -21.90 -9.39 17.31
N LEU A 79 -22.76 -8.87 16.42
CA LEU A 79 -24.21 -9.02 16.51
C LEU A 79 -24.67 -10.29 15.78
N SER A 80 -24.15 -10.48 14.56
CA SER A 80 -24.48 -11.60 13.70
C SER A 80 -23.25 -11.96 12.87
N MET A 81 -23.19 -13.22 12.43
CA MET A 81 -22.22 -13.65 11.44
C MET A 81 -22.82 -14.78 10.61
N GLU A 82 -22.89 -14.59 9.29
CA GLU A 82 -23.58 -15.47 8.36
C GLU A 82 -22.63 -15.98 7.28
N ALA A 83 -22.64 -17.28 7.02
CA ALA A 83 -21.80 -17.86 5.99
C ALA A 83 -22.27 -17.45 4.59
N THR A 84 -21.31 -17.15 3.71
CA THR A 84 -21.62 -16.94 2.29
C THR A 84 -21.53 -18.25 1.49
N GLN A 85 -21.83 -18.18 0.20
CA GLN A 85 -21.62 -19.32 -0.72
C GLN A 85 -20.14 -19.68 -0.89
N LYS A 86 -19.22 -18.78 -0.52
CA LYS A 86 -17.77 -19.03 -0.59
C LYS A 86 -17.27 -19.49 0.78
N PRO A 87 -16.45 -20.56 0.84
CA PRO A 87 -15.82 -20.96 2.09
C PRO A 87 -14.96 -19.82 2.62
N GLU A 88 -14.82 -19.75 3.95
CA GLU A 88 -14.01 -18.75 4.66
C GLU A 88 -14.52 -17.30 4.56
N VAL A 89 -15.61 -17.05 3.84
CA VAL A 89 -16.18 -15.72 3.64
C VAL A 89 -17.53 -15.63 4.32
N TYR A 90 -17.71 -14.60 5.14
CA TYR A 90 -18.89 -14.37 5.97
C TYR A 90 -19.39 -12.94 5.83
N TYR A 91 -20.69 -12.74 6.01
CA TYR A 91 -21.26 -11.44 6.33
C TYR A 91 -21.22 -11.26 7.84
N MET A 92 -20.79 -10.09 8.31
CA MET A 92 -20.66 -9.79 9.74
C MET A 92 -21.29 -8.45 10.06
N ASP A 93 -22.11 -8.44 11.11
CA ASP A 93 -22.61 -7.22 11.73
C ASP A 93 -21.99 -7.01 13.10
N VAL A 94 -21.68 -5.76 13.39
CA VAL A 94 -21.06 -5.37 14.64
C VAL A 94 -21.81 -4.20 15.27
N ASP A 95 -21.84 -4.20 16.59
CA ASP A 95 -22.41 -3.12 17.38
C ASP A 95 -21.44 -1.92 17.35
N PHE A 96 -21.78 -0.90 16.55
CA PHE A 96 -21.03 0.36 16.50
C PHE A 96 -21.46 1.35 17.60
N GLY A 97 -22.43 0.99 18.46
CA GLY A 97 -23.13 1.94 19.31
C GLY A 97 -24.02 2.89 18.49
N ASP A 98 -25.12 3.35 19.09
CA ASP A 98 -26.05 4.29 18.45
C ASP A 98 -25.28 5.48 17.82
N CYS A 99 -25.36 5.56 16.50
CA CYS A 99 -24.88 6.67 15.68
C CYS A 99 -25.77 7.92 15.91
N GLY A 100 -25.79 8.41 17.15
CA GLY A 100 -26.59 9.55 17.61
C GLY A 100 -25.99 10.28 18.81
N ALA A 101 -24.83 9.86 19.31
CA ALA A 101 -24.07 10.61 20.31
C ALA A 101 -22.74 11.04 19.69
N VAL A 102 -22.70 12.32 19.32
CA VAL A 102 -21.46 13.09 19.19
C VAL A 102 -20.56 12.71 20.38
N TYR A 103 -19.36 12.17 20.12
CA TYR A 103 -18.30 11.85 21.09
C TYR A 103 -18.24 10.46 21.77
N SER A 104 -18.63 9.34 21.15
CA SER A 104 -18.06 8.03 21.53
C SER A 104 -16.75 7.76 20.77
N ALA A 105 -15.62 8.14 21.35
CA ALA A 105 -14.28 8.10 20.76
C ALA A 105 -13.69 6.69 20.51
N GLN A 106 -14.51 5.63 20.41
CA GLN A 106 -14.03 4.24 20.47
C GLN A 106 -14.56 3.30 19.37
N ALA A 107 -15.48 3.73 18.51
CA ALA A 107 -15.99 2.89 17.43
C ALA A 107 -15.16 3.10 16.15
N HIS A 108 -14.29 2.15 15.82
CA HIS A 108 -13.61 2.12 14.52
C HIS A 108 -14.62 1.81 13.41
N THR A 109 -14.61 2.58 12.32
CA THR A 109 -15.45 2.28 11.15
C THR A 109 -14.72 1.30 10.25
N LEU A 110 -15.31 0.13 10.03
CA LEU A 110 -14.72 -0.93 9.22
C LEU A 110 -14.51 -0.49 7.76
N ARG A 111 -13.33 -0.79 7.21
CA ARG A 111 -12.86 -0.44 5.87
C ARG A 111 -12.26 -1.66 5.20
N HIS A 112 -12.29 -1.69 3.87
CA HIS A 112 -11.59 -2.70 3.09
C HIS A 112 -10.11 -2.77 3.50
N GLY A 113 -9.61 -3.99 3.75
CA GLY A 113 -8.24 -4.24 4.21
C GLY A 113 -8.04 -4.11 5.72
N ASP A 114 -9.08 -3.80 6.50
CA ASP A 114 -8.99 -3.89 7.96
C ASP A 114 -8.81 -5.34 8.38
N VAL A 115 -7.78 -5.58 9.20
CA VAL A 115 -7.48 -6.86 9.85
C VAL A 115 -7.92 -6.78 11.31
N PHE A 116 -8.60 -7.83 11.76
CA PHE A 116 -9.10 -7.92 13.12
C PHE A 116 -8.99 -9.35 13.65
N ILE A 117 -9.06 -9.46 14.97
CA ILE A 117 -9.21 -10.73 15.67
C ILE A 117 -10.67 -10.90 16.03
N LEU A 118 -11.28 -11.97 15.53
CA LEU A 118 -12.53 -12.50 16.04
C LEU A 118 -12.21 -13.33 17.29
N SER A 119 -12.88 -13.07 18.40
CA SER A 119 -12.60 -13.75 19.67
C SER A 119 -13.88 -14.09 20.45
N SER A 120 -13.86 -15.21 21.17
CA SER A 120 -14.92 -15.59 22.10
C SER A 120 -14.94 -14.73 23.37
N VAL A 121 -13.82 -14.09 23.70
CA VAL A 121 -13.66 -13.22 24.87
C VAL A 121 -13.03 -11.88 24.47
N LYS A 122 -13.31 -10.83 25.23
CA LYS A 122 -12.56 -9.57 25.08
C LYS A 122 -11.17 -9.77 25.71
N PRO A 123 -10.07 -9.63 24.96
CA PRO A 123 -8.73 -9.86 25.49
C PRO A 123 -8.30 -8.72 26.43
N GLU A 124 -7.60 -9.09 27.50
CA GLU A 124 -6.86 -8.19 28.40
C GLU A 124 -5.35 -8.24 28.14
N ALA A 125 -4.88 -9.20 27.36
CA ALA A 125 -3.51 -9.27 26.86
C ALA A 125 -3.43 -10.22 25.65
N ALA A 126 -2.33 -10.17 24.90
CA ALA A 126 -2.11 -11.08 23.76
C ALA A 126 -2.03 -12.56 24.20
N GLU A 127 -1.58 -12.83 25.42
CA GLU A 127 -1.47 -14.17 25.99
C GLU A 127 -2.85 -14.83 26.20
N ASP A 128 -3.92 -14.05 26.24
CA ASP A 128 -5.28 -14.55 26.45
C ASP A 128 -5.73 -15.49 25.34
N PHE A 129 -5.21 -15.29 24.12
CA PHE A 129 -5.49 -16.17 22.98
C PHE A 129 -4.86 -17.56 23.12
N SER A 130 -3.92 -17.74 24.05
CA SER A 130 -3.33 -19.06 24.36
C SER A 130 -4.04 -19.77 25.53
N ARG A 131 -5.03 -19.12 26.18
CA ARG A 131 -5.77 -19.72 27.30
C ARG A 131 -6.71 -20.82 26.83
N TYR A 132 -6.82 -21.88 27.62
CA TYR A 132 -7.75 -22.99 27.33
C TYR A 132 -9.20 -22.49 27.26
N GLY A 133 -9.90 -22.87 26.19
CA GLY A 133 -11.31 -22.51 25.96
C GLY A 133 -11.54 -21.16 25.28
N VAL A 134 -10.47 -20.42 24.96
CA VAL A 134 -10.57 -19.23 24.11
C VAL A 134 -10.49 -19.65 22.64
N THR A 135 -11.48 -19.25 21.85
CA THR A 135 -11.52 -19.44 20.40
C THR A 135 -11.27 -18.11 19.74
N TYR A 136 -10.33 -18.07 18.80
CA TYR A 136 -10.04 -16.87 18.02
C TYR A 136 -9.70 -17.18 16.57
N TYR A 137 -9.92 -16.21 15.69
CA TYR A 137 -9.51 -16.26 14.28
C TYR A 137 -9.05 -14.88 13.81
N LEU A 138 -8.07 -14.85 12.91
CA LEU A 138 -7.78 -13.65 12.13
C LEU A 138 -8.79 -13.54 11.00
N ALA A 139 -9.23 -12.31 10.77
CA ALA A 139 -10.16 -12.00 9.71
C ALA A 139 -9.88 -10.63 9.10
N MET A 140 -10.30 -10.45 7.86
CA MET A 140 -10.02 -9.26 7.06
C MET A 140 -11.28 -8.81 6.33
N VAL A 141 -11.55 -7.51 6.32
CA VAL A 141 -12.65 -6.94 5.51
C VAL A 141 -12.25 -6.96 4.04
N THR A 142 -13.05 -7.62 3.22
CA THR A 142 -12.85 -7.75 1.76
C THR A 142 -13.81 -6.90 0.94
N ASP A 143 -14.94 -6.50 1.52
CA ASP A 143 -15.89 -5.61 0.86
C ASP A 143 -16.80 -4.96 1.91
N VAL A 144 -17.32 -3.78 1.57
CA VAL A 144 -18.34 -3.09 2.37
C VAL A 144 -19.60 -3.07 1.52
N CYS A 145 -20.56 -3.92 1.86
CA CYS A 145 -21.83 -3.94 1.15
C CYS A 145 -22.65 -2.71 1.58
N MET A 146 -23.00 -1.87 0.62
CA MET A 146 -24.03 -0.85 0.80
C MET A 146 -25.27 -1.43 0.13
N ASP A 147 -26.32 -1.69 0.89
CA ASP A 147 -27.60 -2.01 0.26
C ASP A 147 -28.19 -0.71 -0.32
N ASP A 148 -28.71 -0.80 -1.55
CA ASP A 148 -29.26 0.34 -2.32
C ASP A 148 -30.59 0.86 -1.76
N ASP A 149 -31.17 0.20 -0.75
CA ASP A 149 -32.41 0.61 -0.07
C ASP A 149 -32.07 1.18 1.32
N ASP A 150 -32.32 2.49 1.48
CA ASP A 150 -32.28 3.23 2.74
C ASP A 150 -32.98 2.46 3.88
N GLU A 151 -32.20 1.85 4.80
CA GLU A 151 -32.39 1.80 6.28
C GLU A 151 -31.66 0.63 7.00
N CYS A 152 -30.99 -0.31 6.34
CA CYS A 152 -30.50 -1.53 7.03
C CYS A 152 -28.97 -1.66 7.14
N GLN A 153 -28.53 -1.93 8.37
CA GLN A 153 -27.29 -2.57 8.85
C GLN A 153 -26.10 -2.65 7.87
N LYS A 154 -24.98 -2.02 8.25
CA LYS A 154 -23.70 -2.14 7.52
C LYS A 154 -23.21 -3.60 7.59
N HIS A 155 -23.61 -4.44 6.64
CA HIS A 155 -23.12 -5.80 6.50
C HIS A 155 -21.71 -5.76 5.90
N PHE A 156 -20.72 -6.21 6.66
CA PHE A 156 -19.34 -6.28 6.17
C PHE A 156 -19.04 -7.67 5.64
N LYS A 157 -18.44 -7.74 4.46
CA LYS A 157 -17.97 -8.99 3.90
C LYS A 157 -16.55 -9.25 4.35
N ILE A 158 -16.37 -10.29 5.14
CA ILE A 158 -15.09 -10.61 5.76
C ILE A 158 -14.58 -11.96 5.27
N LYS A 159 -13.26 -12.09 5.18
CA LYS A 159 -12.56 -13.35 4.97
C LYS A 159 -11.87 -13.77 6.26
N VAL A 160 -11.95 -15.04 6.63
CA VAL A 160 -11.39 -15.59 7.87
C VAL A 160 -10.29 -16.59 7.52
N GLY A 161 -9.16 -16.55 8.24
CA GLY A 161 -7.93 -17.21 7.83
C GLY A 161 -7.81 -18.71 8.00
N LYS A 162 -8.86 -19.33 8.54
CA LYS A 162 -9.01 -20.79 8.57
C LYS A 162 -10.49 -21.09 8.37
N ASP A 163 -10.77 -22.19 7.68
CA ASP A 163 -12.12 -22.75 7.68
C ASP A 163 -12.55 -22.93 9.14
N ILE A 164 -13.61 -22.23 9.53
CA ILE A 164 -14.12 -22.26 10.89
C ILE A 164 -14.73 -23.64 11.03
N GLY A 165 -13.98 -24.55 11.65
CA GLY A 165 -14.14 -25.99 11.52
C GLY A 165 -15.54 -26.53 11.84
N LEU A 166 -16.40 -25.75 12.50
CA LEU A 166 -17.81 -26.02 12.72
C LEU A 166 -18.60 -24.69 12.83
N GLU A 167 -19.85 -24.67 12.36
CA GLU A 167 -20.81 -23.58 12.57
C GLU A 167 -20.96 -23.22 14.08
N GLU A 168 -20.69 -24.18 14.96
CA GLU A 168 -20.61 -24.01 16.42
C GLU A 168 -19.50 -23.05 16.88
N ASP A 169 -18.39 -22.97 16.17
CA ASP A 169 -17.29 -22.05 16.51
C ASP A 169 -17.64 -20.60 16.18
N LEU A 170 -18.43 -20.36 15.12
CA LEU A 170 -18.98 -19.03 14.80
C LEU A 170 -19.79 -18.48 15.96
N GLN A 171 -20.64 -19.34 16.55
CA GLN A 171 -21.53 -18.98 17.66
C GLN A 171 -20.79 -18.69 18.97
N LYS A 172 -19.51 -19.08 19.08
CA LYS A 172 -18.66 -18.75 20.23
C LYS A 172 -18.05 -17.36 20.12
N LEU A 173 -17.89 -16.83 18.91
CA LEU A 173 -17.28 -15.53 18.68
C LEU A 173 -18.23 -14.43 19.16
N ARG A 174 -17.69 -13.49 19.94
CA ARG A 174 -18.45 -12.42 20.60
C ARG A 174 -17.89 -11.04 20.34
N TYR A 175 -16.60 -10.95 20.05
CA TYR A 175 -15.88 -9.69 19.92
C TYR A 175 -15.07 -9.67 18.64
N THR A 176 -15.01 -8.51 18.01
CA THR A 176 -14.00 -8.16 17.01
C THR A 176 -13.05 -7.13 17.60
N ILE A 177 -11.75 -7.32 17.40
CA ILE A 177 -10.70 -6.42 17.88
C ILE A 177 -9.86 -5.98 16.68
N PHE A 178 -9.86 -4.68 16.39
CA PHE A 178 -9.12 -4.11 15.27
C PHE A 178 -7.62 -4.13 15.55
N LEU A 179 -6.84 -4.62 14.57
CA LEU A 179 -5.38 -4.57 14.61
C LEU A 179 -4.86 -3.42 13.73
N SER A 180 -4.97 -3.55 12.42
CA SER A 180 -4.44 -2.58 11.46
C SER A 180 -5.17 -2.66 10.13
N ASN A 181 -4.99 -1.65 9.27
CA ASN A 181 -5.45 -1.68 7.89
C ASN A 181 -4.26 -1.95 6.96
N ILE A 182 -4.28 -3.07 6.25
CA ILE A 182 -3.16 -3.51 5.41
C ILE A 182 -3.39 -3.23 3.91
N ILE A 183 -4.33 -2.36 3.54
CA ILE A 183 -4.69 -2.14 2.13
C ILE A 183 -3.49 -1.68 1.28
N THR A 184 -2.66 -0.81 1.85
CA THR A 184 -1.43 -0.32 1.20
C THR A 184 -0.46 -1.47 0.96
N ASN A 185 -0.25 -2.32 1.97
CA ASN A 185 0.61 -3.49 1.85
C ASN A 185 0.09 -4.47 0.79
N MET A 186 -1.23 -4.68 0.71
CA MET A 186 -1.85 -5.50 -0.33
C MET A 186 -1.63 -4.92 -1.74
N TRP A 187 -1.72 -3.60 -1.91
CA TRP A 187 -1.43 -2.95 -3.20
C TRP A 187 0.05 -3.06 -3.59
N ILE A 188 0.96 -2.92 -2.63
CA ILE A 188 2.40 -3.15 -2.86
C ILE A 188 2.60 -4.62 -3.26
N TRP A 189 2.04 -5.58 -2.53
CA TRP A 189 2.15 -7.01 -2.84
C TRP A 189 1.67 -7.34 -4.25
N LYS A 190 0.52 -6.79 -4.65
CA LYS A 190 -0.02 -6.92 -6.01
C LYS A 190 0.96 -6.38 -7.04
N THR A 191 1.63 -5.26 -6.73
CA THR A 191 2.68 -4.68 -7.58
C THR A 191 3.92 -5.58 -7.69
N LEU A 192 4.33 -6.20 -6.58
CA LEU A 192 5.44 -7.17 -6.54
C LEU A 192 5.10 -8.53 -7.17
N SER A 193 3.83 -8.78 -7.46
CA SER A 193 3.31 -10.03 -8.04
C SER A 193 2.93 -9.89 -9.52
N PHE A 194 3.23 -8.75 -10.16
CA PHE A 194 3.04 -8.60 -11.60
C PHE A 194 4.00 -9.51 -12.38
N ASP A 195 3.44 -10.30 -13.31
CA ASP A 195 4.21 -11.09 -14.27
C ASP A 195 4.77 -10.17 -15.38
N LYS A 196 5.98 -10.51 -15.86
CA LYS A 196 6.73 -9.83 -16.93
C LYS A 196 5.93 -9.67 -18.23
N HIS A 197 4.90 -10.49 -18.44
CA HIS A 197 4.10 -10.47 -19.66
C HIS A 197 3.09 -9.31 -19.75
N MET A 198 2.93 -8.49 -18.71
CA MET A 198 1.84 -7.51 -18.63
C MET A 198 2.19 -6.02 -18.79
N ASN A 199 3.44 -5.57 -18.99
CA ASN A 199 3.64 -4.12 -19.19
C ASN A 199 4.94 -3.64 -19.85
N ASP A 200 4.78 -2.78 -20.86
CA ASP A 200 5.82 -1.88 -21.39
C ASP A 200 6.29 -0.86 -20.32
N ASN A 201 5.53 -0.66 -19.24
CA ASN A 201 5.85 0.29 -18.16
C ASN A 201 7.11 -0.09 -17.36
N PHE A 202 7.48 -1.37 -17.31
CA PHE A 202 8.68 -1.80 -16.57
C PHE A 202 9.96 -1.63 -17.38
N THR A 203 9.89 -1.28 -18.66
CA THR A 203 11.08 -1.07 -19.51
C THR A 203 11.99 0.04 -18.97
N VAL A 204 11.41 1.06 -18.31
CA VAL A 204 12.18 2.12 -17.63
C VAL A 204 12.93 1.53 -16.43
N ILE A 205 12.25 0.76 -15.58
CA ILE A 205 12.83 0.13 -14.39
C ILE A 205 13.91 -0.87 -14.81
N GLU A 206 13.63 -1.75 -15.77
CA GLU A 206 14.56 -2.73 -16.31
C GLU A 206 15.85 -2.09 -16.84
N SER A 207 15.72 -0.97 -17.57
CA SER A 207 16.88 -0.25 -18.11
C SER A 207 17.80 0.32 -17.04
N HIS A 208 17.30 0.49 -15.81
CA HIS A 208 18.06 1.02 -14.68
C HIS A 208 18.50 -0.04 -13.65
N LEU A 209 17.87 -1.21 -13.60
CA LEU A 209 18.25 -2.29 -12.69
C LEU A 209 19.58 -2.95 -13.09
N ALA A 210 19.94 -2.92 -14.37
CA ALA A 210 21.23 -3.39 -14.85
C ALA A 210 22.23 -2.22 -14.99
N PRO A 211 23.39 -2.24 -14.33
CA PRO A 211 24.45 -1.27 -14.59
C PRO A 211 25.10 -1.60 -15.93
N THR A 212 24.43 -1.30 -17.04
CA THR A 212 25.16 -1.13 -18.31
C THR A 212 26.03 0.11 -18.17
N ASN A 213 27.34 -0.06 -18.36
CA ASN A 213 28.39 0.96 -18.28
C ASN A 213 28.23 2.18 -19.23
N SER A 214 27.01 2.45 -19.70
CA SER A 214 26.59 3.62 -20.45
C SER A 214 25.68 4.51 -19.58
N GLY A 215 26.16 4.85 -18.38
CA GLY A 215 25.59 5.88 -17.51
C GLY A 215 25.74 7.26 -18.13
N GLY A 216 25.09 7.45 -19.29
CA GLY A 216 24.94 8.74 -19.94
C GLY A 216 23.59 9.29 -19.58
N ASP A 217 23.57 10.21 -18.62
CA ASP A 217 22.44 11.05 -18.22
C ASP A 217 21.86 11.93 -19.35
N VAL A 218 22.40 11.78 -20.55
CA VAL A 218 22.19 12.59 -21.74
C VAL A 218 22.15 11.67 -22.95
N CYS A 219 21.08 11.79 -23.74
CA CYS A 219 20.99 11.10 -25.01
C CYS A 219 22.01 11.65 -26.02
N GLY A 220 22.97 10.82 -26.45
CA GLY A 220 24.00 11.20 -27.41
C GLY A 220 23.46 11.60 -28.81
N ILE A 221 22.22 11.24 -29.13
CA ILE A 221 21.51 11.68 -30.34
C ILE A 221 20.92 13.07 -30.13
N CYS A 222 20.23 13.30 -28.99
CA CYS A 222 19.64 14.60 -28.66
C CYS A 222 20.71 15.68 -28.39
N ALA A 223 21.84 15.32 -27.77
CA ALA A 223 22.95 16.23 -27.49
C ALA A 223 23.53 16.87 -28.77
N LYS A 224 23.49 16.16 -29.90
CA LYS A 224 23.98 16.66 -31.20
C LYS A 224 23.05 17.68 -31.87
N HIS A 225 21.79 17.78 -31.40
CA HIS A 225 20.75 18.66 -31.95
C HIS A 225 20.30 19.76 -30.95
N GLY A 226 20.96 19.86 -29.79
CA GLY A 226 20.44 20.53 -28.58
C GLY A 226 20.42 22.07 -28.55
N GLY A 227 20.68 22.77 -29.65
CA GLY A 227 20.78 24.23 -29.68
C GLY A 227 19.45 24.98 -29.86
N GLU A 228 18.48 24.41 -30.57
CA GLU A 228 17.35 25.20 -31.11
C GLU A 228 16.06 25.10 -30.28
N HIS A 229 15.93 24.10 -29.40
CA HIS A 229 14.64 23.79 -28.74
C HIS A 229 14.48 24.26 -27.29
N LEU A 230 15.57 24.62 -26.59
CA LEU A 230 15.51 25.15 -25.21
C LEU A 230 15.10 26.63 -25.16
N ALA A 231 15.45 27.41 -26.19
CA ALA A 231 15.18 28.85 -26.26
C ALA A 231 13.69 29.20 -26.13
N CYS A 232 12.81 28.37 -26.71
CA CYS A 232 11.35 28.56 -26.69
C CYS A 232 10.73 28.42 -25.28
N PHE A 233 11.38 27.71 -24.35
CA PHE A 233 10.85 27.55 -22.99
C PHE A 233 11.30 28.63 -22.03
N THR A 234 12.48 29.22 -22.26
CA THR A 234 12.97 30.35 -21.46
C THR A 234 11.97 31.51 -21.45
N GLU A 235 11.26 31.74 -22.56
CA GLU A 235 10.21 32.77 -22.65
C GLU A 235 8.94 32.40 -21.87
N GLN A 236 8.58 31.12 -21.81
CA GLN A 236 7.38 30.65 -21.09
C GLN A 236 7.61 30.51 -19.57
N LEU A 237 8.86 30.29 -19.15
CA LEU A 237 9.25 30.15 -17.75
C LEU A 237 9.65 31.48 -17.08
N LEU A 238 9.83 32.54 -17.88
CA LEU A 238 10.15 33.91 -17.45
C LEU A 238 9.20 34.47 -16.36
N PRO A 239 7.88 34.22 -16.39
CA PRO A 239 6.95 34.67 -15.35
C PRO A 239 7.14 33.98 -13.99
N MET A 240 7.86 32.86 -13.92
CA MET A 240 7.94 32.00 -12.73
C MET A 240 9.08 32.40 -11.76
N ASN A 241 9.89 33.42 -12.09
CA ASN A 241 10.98 33.95 -11.27
C ASN A 241 11.91 32.86 -10.68
N LEU A 242 12.23 31.86 -11.50
CA LEU A 242 13.03 30.71 -11.10
C LEU A 242 14.51 31.05 -10.99
N ASN A 243 15.17 30.48 -9.99
CA ASN A 243 16.62 30.59 -9.89
C ASN A 243 17.32 29.71 -10.95
N LYS A 244 18.62 29.94 -11.14
CA LYS A 244 19.40 29.22 -12.16
C LYS A 244 19.34 27.70 -11.98
N SER A 245 19.45 27.19 -10.75
CA SER A 245 19.36 25.76 -10.48
C SER A 245 18.01 25.15 -10.86
N GLN A 246 16.90 25.85 -10.60
CA GLN A 246 15.56 25.40 -10.98
C GLN A 246 15.38 25.41 -12.50
N MET A 247 15.89 26.43 -13.18
CA MET A 247 15.88 26.51 -14.66
C MET A 247 16.68 25.37 -15.30
N ASP A 248 17.85 25.05 -14.74
CA ASP A 248 18.69 23.96 -15.21
C ASP A 248 18.00 22.59 -15.00
N VAL A 249 17.31 22.40 -13.87
CA VAL A 249 16.51 21.20 -13.60
C VAL A 249 15.36 21.06 -14.60
N ILE A 250 14.57 22.12 -14.83
CA ILE A 250 13.45 22.08 -15.79
C ILE A 250 13.96 21.81 -17.21
N GLY A 251 15.05 22.46 -17.62
CA GLY A 251 15.68 22.22 -18.92
C GLY A 251 16.10 20.75 -19.08
N SER A 252 16.70 20.17 -18.03
CA SER A 252 17.06 18.75 -17.99
C SER A 252 15.84 17.84 -18.08
N VAL A 253 14.76 18.11 -17.34
CA VAL A 253 13.51 17.31 -17.39
C VAL A 253 12.87 17.37 -18.78
N ILE A 254 12.75 18.56 -19.38
CA ILE A 254 12.19 18.72 -20.74
C ILE A 254 13.03 17.93 -21.76
N SER A 255 14.35 17.92 -21.61
CA SER A 255 15.24 17.16 -22.49
C SER A 255 14.98 15.66 -22.42
N VAL A 256 14.65 15.15 -21.22
CA VAL A 256 14.30 13.74 -20.98
C VAL A 256 12.95 13.41 -21.56
N VAL A 257 11.91 14.21 -21.28
CA VAL A 257 10.55 13.91 -21.76
C VAL A 257 10.44 13.97 -23.29
N ARG A 258 11.23 14.83 -23.94
CA ARG A 258 11.28 14.90 -25.42
C ARG A 258 12.14 13.82 -26.05
N CYS A 259 12.98 13.13 -25.28
CA CYS A 259 13.85 12.10 -25.81
C CYS A 259 13.01 10.85 -26.15
N ARG A 260 12.84 10.57 -27.45
CA ARG A 260 12.22 9.33 -27.94
C ARG A 260 13.22 8.20 -28.19
N HIS A 261 14.48 8.40 -27.81
CA HIS A 261 15.59 7.51 -28.14
C HIS A 261 16.05 6.63 -26.98
N LEU A 262 15.82 7.09 -25.75
CA LEU A 262 16.25 6.43 -24.51
C LEU A 262 15.17 6.59 -23.46
N ASN A 263 14.94 5.54 -22.67
CA ASN A 263 14.19 5.62 -21.43
C ASN A 263 15.09 6.28 -20.38
N LEU A 264 14.82 7.54 -20.04
CA LEU A 264 15.62 8.32 -19.10
C LEU A 264 14.80 8.65 -17.86
N MET A 265 15.42 8.53 -16.68
CA MET A 265 14.88 8.95 -15.40
C MET A 265 15.75 10.09 -14.83
N LYS A 266 15.14 11.08 -14.18
CA LYS A 266 15.86 12.16 -13.48
C LYS A 266 15.37 12.25 -12.05
N LEU A 267 16.31 12.25 -11.12
CA LEU A 267 16.06 12.53 -9.72
C LEU A 267 16.14 14.04 -9.49
N ILE A 268 15.11 14.61 -8.87
CA ILE A 268 15.09 16.01 -8.45
C ILE A 268 15.28 16.02 -6.93
N GLN A 269 16.33 16.69 -6.44
CA GLN A 269 16.62 16.81 -5.00
C GLN A 269 16.57 18.29 -4.59
N GLY A 270 15.79 18.60 -3.57
CA GLY A 270 15.70 19.92 -2.96
C GLY A 270 16.30 19.95 -1.55
N PRO A 271 16.94 21.05 -1.11
CA PRO A 271 17.30 21.23 0.29
C PRO A 271 16.06 21.37 1.20
N PRO A 272 16.18 21.10 2.52
CA PRO A 272 15.04 21.00 3.46
C PRO A 272 14.10 22.22 3.48
N ASP A 273 14.61 23.42 3.24
CA ASP A 273 13.82 24.67 3.23
C ASP A 273 13.04 24.91 1.92
N CYS A 274 13.15 24.04 0.92
CA CYS A 274 12.41 24.16 -0.34
C CYS A 274 11.03 23.49 -0.30
N GLY A 275 10.76 22.58 0.65
CA GLY A 275 9.50 21.83 0.75
C GLY A 275 8.25 22.72 0.81
N SER A 276 8.28 23.80 1.59
CA SER A 276 7.14 24.74 1.71
C SER A 276 6.79 25.50 0.42
N GLN A 277 7.71 25.60 -0.55
CA GLN A 277 7.45 26.17 -1.87
C GLN A 277 6.96 25.12 -2.87
N TYR A 278 7.24 23.83 -2.63
CA TYR A 278 6.73 22.71 -3.42
C TYR A 278 5.39 22.16 -2.90
N ASP A 279 5.11 22.23 -1.59
CA ASP A 279 3.81 21.87 -1.00
C ASP A 279 2.70 22.83 -1.45
N ARG A 280 3.00 24.13 -1.59
CA ARG A 280 2.13 25.11 -2.26
C ARG A 280 1.94 24.85 -3.76
N LEU A 281 2.72 23.96 -4.37
CA LEU A 281 2.53 23.50 -5.76
C LEU A 281 1.67 22.23 -5.82
N LEU A 282 1.20 21.71 -4.68
CA LEU A 282 0.36 20.51 -4.58
C LEU A 282 -1.02 20.78 -3.94
N GLU A 283 -1.22 21.90 -3.23
CA GLU A 283 -2.52 22.30 -2.70
C GLU A 283 -3.41 22.90 -3.80
N ASP A 284 -4.43 22.13 -4.20
CA ASP A 284 -5.56 22.56 -5.04
C ASP A 284 -6.49 23.46 -4.20
N ASP A 285 -6.02 24.66 -3.88
CA ASP A 285 -6.89 25.72 -3.40
C ASP A 285 -7.69 26.19 -4.60
N GLY A 286 -8.94 25.71 -4.73
CA GLY A 286 -9.89 25.90 -5.83
C GLY A 286 -10.18 27.35 -6.27
N ASN A 287 -9.13 28.05 -6.68
CA ASN A 287 -9.10 29.38 -7.26
C ASN A 287 -8.47 29.22 -8.65
N SER A 288 -9.25 29.49 -9.69
CA SER A 288 -9.01 29.06 -11.08
C SER A 288 -7.80 29.67 -11.79
N ASP A 289 -6.90 30.37 -11.09
CA ASP A 289 -5.85 31.20 -11.71
C ASP A 289 -4.41 30.82 -11.31
N ALA A 290 -4.20 29.79 -10.47
CA ALA A 290 -2.86 29.28 -10.15
C ALA A 290 -2.65 27.89 -10.76
N VAL A 291 -2.19 27.83 -12.02
CA VAL A 291 -1.73 26.57 -12.62
C VAL A 291 -0.45 26.14 -11.92
N SER A 292 -0.48 25.04 -11.17
CA SER A 292 0.73 24.50 -10.55
C SER A 292 1.78 24.20 -11.63
N ASN A 293 3.07 24.46 -11.35
CA ASN A 293 4.17 24.19 -12.29
C ASN A 293 4.21 22.71 -12.72
N LEU A 294 3.72 21.82 -11.85
CA LEU A 294 3.59 20.40 -12.09
C LEU A 294 2.42 20.08 -13.04
N ASP A 295 1.30 20.77 -12.91
CA ASP A 295 0.16 20.64 -13.84
C ASP A 295 0.50 21.17 -15.23
N PHE A 296 1.27 22.25 -15.33
CA PHE A 296 1.82 22.68 -16.62
C PHE A 296 2.69 21.58 -17.25
N LEU A 297 3.61 20.98 -16.48
CA LEU A 297 4.48 19.92 -17.00
C LEU A 297 3.72 18.63 -17.35
N LYS A 298 2.78 18.21 -16.50
CA LYS A 298 1.92 17.04 -16.74
C LYS A 298 1.02 17.25 -17.97
N LYS A 299 0.40 18.42 -18.09
CA LYS A 299 -0.53 18.78 -19.19
C LYS A 299 0.17 19.00 -20.53
N GLN A 300 1.38 19.56 -20.52
CA GLN A 300 2.14 19.86 -21.73
C GLN A 300 2.93 18.65 -22.25
N PHE A 301 3.33 17.72 -21.36
CA PHE A 301 4.30 16.68 -21.72
C PHE A 301 3.92 15.23 -21.38
N ASN A 302 2.71 14.97 -20.88
CA ASN A 302 2.20 13.61 -20.62
C ASN A 302 3.16 12.75 -19.76
N VAL A 303 3.67 13.35 -18.68
CA VAL A 303 4.69 12.76 -17.79
C VAL A 303 4.04 11.76 -16.83
N THR A 304 4.53 10.52 -16.83
CA THR A 304 3.92 9.39 -16.09
C THR A 304 4.22 9.38 -14.58
N ALA A 305 5.33 9.98 -14.12
CA ALA A 305 5.60 10.20 -12.69
C ALA A 305 6.73 11.23 -12.47
N ILE A 306 6.61 12.04 -11.42
CA ILE A 306 7.68 12.88 -10.85
C ILE A 306 7.74 12.53 -9.37
N TYR A 307 8.86 12.00 -8.89
CA TYR A 307 9.07 11.70 -7.48
C TYR A 307 9.85 12.84 -6.83
N THR A 308 9.29 13.39 -5.75
CA THR A 308 9.93 14.36 -4.85
C THR A 308 9.99 13.73 -3.47
N TYR A 309 11.16 13.74 -2.84
CA TYR A 309 11.36 13.40 -1.43
C TYR A 309 11.62 14.69 -0.65
#